data_AF-A0A0F9JAQ8-F1
#
_entry.id   AF-A0A0F9JAQ8-F1
#
_cell.length_a   1.000
_cell.length_b   1.000
_cell.length_c   1.000
_cell.angle_alpha   90.00
_cell.angle_beta   90.00
_cell.angle_gamma   90.00
#
_symmetry.space_group_name_H-M   'P 1'
#
loop_
_entity.id
_entity.type
_entity.pdbx_description
1 polymer ?
#
loop_
_entity_poly.entity_id
_entity_poly.type
_entity_poly.pdbx_seq_one_letter_code
_entity_poly.pdbx_strand_id
1 'polypeptide(L)'
;MKGGVRRTRFGIIRNCYDDQTEILTENRGWQLFKDLLEDDKVAALVGDNLVYQQPNRVARFPYKGEMIGFEGENVDFLVTPDHKMWVSTRTTRKKIWGKYEIRTAEEIYGSQLVRLKRNSQWVGVETDLSPDVFEWLGFWFAEGSVGEYGNQKRITITQVNDIDYTRDLFERAGIAWREWKRKPSGINFVVDKESELFERLWLLLKDAGKARTKKIPVELLHAPKEHLQAFLAGMIKGDGTVGKSTCVKISSQILADQLQEIAVKAGFVANVNKEKDYTGREIVFDGIVKGHTNGPQYCVTFVKPQKYRPLLLCDKNSTRRRGWYKEQYDGEVFCVEMPPIPVYVRRKGKGFWCLRTYRELLDTTVKTWLDWFREEHVGRFNKHSMTHNMRWNDIDCEVLFRALDRPGDISKLLSMELTGAWVNEAREVPKGVIDTLGDRVGQFPAKKDGGCTWEGVLLDTNPPDDDHWWYEMAEEQEYDGIPVDPSAWQFFRQAGGIMEVDGKFIPNPDAENIGNLNQGAGYYLKRLPGKKKSYIRVYYCAQYGYVQEGKPVHEEYVEHVHCAKEVIWPVQG
;
A
#
# COMPACT_ATOMS: atom_id res chain seq x y z
N MET A 1 25.76 -46.18 3.46
CA MET A 1 24.68 -47.20 3.48
C MET A 1 23.91 -47.12 2.16
N LYS A 2 23.21 -48.18 1.72
CA LYS A 2 22.32 -48.12 0.53
C LYS A 2 20.87 -47.94 0.99
N GLY A 3 20.06 -47.18 0.25
CA GLY A 3 18.61 -47.09 0.46
C GLY A 3 18.13 -46.17 1.61
N GLY A 4 18.89 -45.12 1.93
CA GLY A 4 18.46 -44.08 2.89
C GLY A 4 17.86 -42.88 2.17
N VAL A 5 16.70 -42.41 2.64
CA VAL A 5 16.01 -41.22 2.12
C VAL A 5 16.78 -39.95 2.51
N ARG A 6 17.29 -39.19 1.52
CA ARG A 6 17.99 -37.91 1.72
C ARG A 6 16.99 -36.81 2.11
N ARG A 7 17.40 -35.71 2.76
CA ARG A 7 16.52 -34.58 3.14
C ARG A 7 17.19 -33.21 2.94
N THR A 8 16.39 -32.17 2.66
CA THR A 8 16.82 -30.80 2.24
C THR A 8 15.85 -29.68 2.70
N ARG A 9 16.24 -28.37 2.66
CA ARG A 9 15.48 -27.15 3.12
C ARG A 9 15.97 -25.83 2.42
N PHE A 10 15.14 -24.75 2.22
CA PHE A 10 15.42 -23.51 1.40
C PHE A 10 14.66 -22.17 1.82
N GLY A 11 14.55 -21.07 1.00
CA GLY A 11 13.88 -19.76 1.35
C GLY A 11 13.46 -18.66 0.27
N ILE A 12 12.29 -17.95 0.39
CA ILE A 12 11.65 -16.77 -0.34
C ILE A 12 10.39 -16.04 0.40
N ILE A 13 10.27 -14.71 0.70
CA ILE A 13 9.42 -14.07 1.81
C ILE A 13 8.26 -13.08 1.46
N ARG A 14 7.66 -12.42 2.49
CA ARG A 14 6.44 -11.57 2.48
C ARG A 14 6.38 -10.46 3.56
N ASN A 15 5.69 -9.35 3.24
CA ASN A 15 5.46 -8.14 4.08
C ASN A 15 3.95 -7.73 4.00
N CYS A 16 3.28 -7.28 5.07
CA CYS A 16 1.81 -7.03 5.09
C CYS A 16 1.25 -6.12 6.22
N TYR A 17 -0.06 -5.80 6.14
CA TYR A 17 -0.90 -5.13 7.16
C TYR A 17 -1.60 -6.10 8.14
N ASP A 18 -2.07 -5.61 9.30
CA ASP A 18 -2.88 -6.38 10.26
C ASP A 18 -4.38 -6.54 9.88
N ASP A 19 -5.07 -7.46 10.55
CA ASP A 19 -6.50 -7.78 10.32
C ASP A 19 -7.49 -6.67 10.75
N GLN A 20 -7.00 -5.59 11.35
CA GLN A 20 -7.76 -4.42 11.80
C GLN A 20 -7.57 -3.19 10.90
N THR A 21 -6.72 -3.29 9.88
CA THR A 21 -6.55 -2.22 8.89
C THR A 21 -7.65 -2.31 7.83
N GLU A 22 -8.19 -1.16 7.49
CA GLU A 22 -9.21 -0.96 6.45
C GLU A 22 -8.62 -0.22 5.25
N ILE A 23 -9.19 -0.43 4.08
CA ILE A 23 -8.84 0.23 2.82
C ILE A 23 -10.11 0.80 2.18
N LEU A 24 -9.98 1.92 1.47
CA LEU A 24 -11.10 2.58 0.80
C LEU A 24 -11.35 1.95 -0.58
N THR A 25 -12.58 1.49 -0.84
CA THR A 25 -13.05 0.95 -2.12
C THR A 25 -13.96 1.94 -2.86
N GLU A 26 -14.20 1.71 -4.14
CA GLU A 26 -14.98 2.60 -5.03
C GLU A 26 -16.49 2.62 -4.73
N ASN A 27 -17.07 1.45 -4.45
CA ASN A 27 -18.53 1.27 -4.37
C ASN A 27 -18.99 0.72 -3.01
N ARG A 28 -18.10 0.06 -2.24
CA ARG A 28 -18.40 -0.49 -0.91
C ARG A 28 -17.85 0.39 0.23
N GLY A 29 -17.28 1.56 -0.08
CA GLY A 29 -16.66 2.46 0.89
C GLY A 29 -15.48 1.82 1.60
N TRP A 30 -15.32 2.06 2.90
CA TRP A 30 -14.29 1.42 3.72
C TRP A 30 -14.58 -0.06 3.96
N GLN A 31 -13.59 -0.91 3.71
CA GLN A 31 -13.64 -2.36 3.93
C GLN A 31 -12.40 -2.79 4.71
N LEU A 32 -12.52 -3.74 5.64
CA LEU A 32 -11.35 -4.39 6.25
C LEU A 32 -10.61 -5.20 5.18
N PHE A 33 -9.28 -5.24 5.23
CA PHE A 33 -8.48 -5.94 4.22
C PHE A 33 -8.86 -7.42 4.02
N LYS A 34 -9.41 -8.08 5.05
CA LYS A 34 -9.87 -9.49 5.03
C LYS A 34 -11.22 -9.70 4.33
N ASP A 35 -12.02 -8.63 4.24
CA ASP A 35 -13.38 -8.59 3.71
C ASP A 35 -13.44 -7.98 2.29
N LEU A 36 -12.28 -7.73 1.67
CA LEU A 36 -12.15 -7.36 0.26
C LEU A 36 -12.60 -8.49 -0.67
N LEU A 37 -13.20 -8.09 -1.79
CA LEU A 37 -13.57 -8.94 -2.92
C LEU A 37 -12.58 -8.76 -4.08
N GLU A 38 -12.58 -9.69 -5.04
CA GLU A 38 -11.65 -9.67 -6.18
C GLU A 38 -11.99 -8.58 -7.21
N ASP A 39 -13.22 -8.06 -7.20
CA ASP A 39 -13.74 -6.99 -8.07
C ASP A 39 -13.68 -5.59 -7.42
N ASP A 40 -13.28 -5.46 -6.15
CA ASP A 40 -13.11 -4.16 -5.50
C ASP A 40 -12.03 -3.33 -6.18
N LYS A 41 -12.41 -2.19 -6.76
CA LYS A 41 -11.43 -1.13 -7.04
C LYS A 41 -11.08 -0.39 -5.75
N VAL A 42 -9.80 -0.33 -5.41
CA VAL A 42 -9.27 0.35 -4.23
C VAL A 42 -8.76 1.75 -4.55
N ALA A 43 -8.87 2.69 -3.61
CA ALA A 43 -8.40 4.05 -3.74
C ALA A 43 -6.86 4.10 -3.74
N ALA A 44 -6.29 4.57 -4.84
CA ALA A 44 -4.86 4.72 -5.06
C ALA A 44 -4.51 6.15 -5.48
N LEU A 45 -3.25 6.56 -5.25
CA LEU A 45 -2.76 7.91 -5.52
C LEU A 45 -1.84 7.92 -6.74
N VAL A 46 -2.30 8.53 -7.84
CA VAL A 46 -1.51 8.75 -9.05
C VAL A 46 -1.11 10.23 -9.12
N GLY A 47 0.17 10.49 -8.87
CA GLY A 47 0.69 11.85 -8.66
C GLY A 47 0.14 12.42 -7.35
N ASP A 48 -0.85 13.32 -7.46
CA ASP A 48 -1.58 13.88 -6.32
C ASP A 48 -3.10 13.53 -6.36
N ASN A 49 -3.57 12.83 -7.39
CA ASN A 49 -4.98 12.50 -7.60
C ASN A 49 -5.36 11.14 -7.01
N LEU A 50 -6.49 11.07 -6.30
CA LEU A 50 -7.14 9.81 -5.96
C LEU A 50 -7.80 9.23 -7.21
N VAL A 51 -7.51 7.97 -7.51
CA VAL A 51 -8.15 7.16 -8.56
C VAL A 51 -8.50 5.79 -7.99
N TYR A 52 -9.52 5.13 -8.54
CA TYR A 52 -9.87 3.77 -8.15
C TYR A 52 -9.28 2.76 -9.14
N GLN A 53 -8.54 1.77 -8.63
CA GLN A 53 -7.92 0.72 -9.44
C GLN A 53 -8.20 -0.66 -8.84
N GLN A 54 -8.55 -1.64 -9.66
CA GLN A 54 -8.69 -3.02 -9.23
C GLN A 54 -7.31 -3.64 -8.95
N PRO A 55 -7.08 -4.28 -7.80
CA PRO A 55 -5.91 -5.11 -7.59
C PRO A 55 -5.89 -6.33 -8.51
N ASN A 56 -4.72 -6.70 -9.01
CA ASN A 56 -4.43 -7.98 -9.67
C ASN A 56 -4.79 -9.18 -8.76
N ARG A 57 -4.68 -9.01 -7.43
CA ARG A 57 -4.97 -10.01 -6.40
C ARG A 57 -5.14 -9.35 -5.03
N VAL A 58 -6.03 -9.90 -4.21
CA VAL A 58 -6.06 -9.67 -2.74
C VAL A 58 -5.26 -10.78 -2.07
N ALA A 59 -4.34 -10.41 -1.19
CA ALA A 59 -3.36 -11.30 -0.58
C ALA A 59 -3.62 -11.45 0.93
N ARG A 60 -3.67 -12.70 1.42
CA ARG A 60 -3.76 -13.06 2.85
C ARG A 60 -2.79 -14.17 3.21
N PHE A 61 -2.08 -14.07 4.34
CA PHE A 61 -1.11 -15.06 4.80
C PHE A 61 -1.15 -15.22 6.33
N PRO A 62 -0.89 -16.41 6.88
CA PRO A 62 -0.56 -16.52 8.29
C PRO A 62 0.79 -15.84 8.57
N TYR A 63 0.88 -15.11 9.67
CA TYR A 63 2.10 -14.46 10.15
C TYR A 63 2.21 -14.62 11.67
N LYS A 64 3.39 -15.04 12.10
CA LYS A 64 3.77 -15.15 13.51
C LYS A 64 5.13 -14.51 13.71
N GLY A 65 5.17 -13.41 14.46
CA GLY A 65 6.38 -12.61 14.64
C GLY A 65 6.09 -11.17 15.06
N GLU A 66 7.12 -10.35 15.08
CA GLU A 66 7.02 -8.95 15.49
C GLU A 66 6.42 -8.07 14.39
N MET A 67 5.40 -7.27 14.73
CA MET A 67 4.89 -6.19 13.89
C MET A 67 5.22 -4.82 14.48
N ILE A 68 5.45 -3.85 13.60
CA ILE A 68 5.72 -2.45 13.93
C ILE A 68 4.43 -1.65 13.84
N GLY A 69 4.12 -0.91 14.90
CA GLY A 69 2.99 0.00 14.93
C GLY A 69 3.37 1.43 15.28
N PHE A 70 2.50 2.36 14.90
CA PHE A 70 2.55 3.74 15.35
C PHE A 70 1.14 4.22 15.72
N GLU A 71 0.97 4.69 16.96
CA GLU A 71 -0.27 5.32 17.42
C GLU A 71 -0.06 6.81 17.71
N GLY A 72 -0.58 7.66 16.83
CA GLY A 72 -0.56 9.12 16.97
C GLY A 72 -1.96 9.74 17.02
N GLU A 73 -1.99 11.07 17.08
CA GLU A 73 -3.23 11.87 17.01
C GLU A 73 -3.97 11.69 15.67
N ASN A 74 -3.20 11.54 14.58
CA ASN A 74 -3.69 11.62 13.20
C ASN A 74 -3.26 10.44 12.31
N VAL A 75 -2.65 9.41 12.91
CA VAL A 75 -2.16 8.19 12.25
C VAL A 75 -2.35 7.02 13.22
N ASP A 76 -2.73 5.87 12.70
CA ASP A 76 -2.68 4.57 13.36
C ASP A 76 -2.28 3.54 12.31
N PHE A 77 -1.33 2.65 12.61
CA PHE A 77 -1.06 1.48 11.78
C PHE A 77 -0.40 0.37 12.61
N LEU A 78 -0.50 -0.86 12.11
CA LEU A 78 0.30 -2.01 12.50
C LEU A 78 0.64 -2.80 11.23
N VAL A 79 1.94 -2.99 10.97
CA VAL A 79 2.48 -3.60 9.75
C VAL A 79 3.68 -4.49 10.06
N THR A 80 4.02 -5.42 9.18
CA THR A 80 5.26 -6.19 9.33
C THR A 80 6.50 -5.27 9.20
N PRO A 81 7.67 -5.63 9.77
CA PRO A 81 8.85 -4.75 9.78
C PRO A 81 9.36 -4.40 8.39
N ASP A 82 9.15 -5.32 7.46
CA ASP A 82 9.53 -5.23 6.07
C ASP A 82 8.51 -4.45 5.20
N HIS A 83 7.34 -4.05 5.73
CA HIS A 83 6.29 -3.37 4.98
C HIS A 83 6.77 -2.04 4.36
N LYS A 84 6.37 -1.76 3.11
CA LYS A 84 6.82 -0.57 2.38
C LYS A 84 5.93 0.63 2.73
N MET A 85 6.54 1.63 3.35
CA MET A 85 5.93 2.87 3.84
C MET A 85 6.27 4.02 2.88
N TRP A 86 5.26 4.83 2.53
CA TRP A 86 5.45 5.98 1.64
C TRP A 86 5.57 7.27 2.44
N VAL A 87 6.79 7.77 2.55
CA VAL A 87 7.16 8.76 3.58
C VAL A 87 7.96 9.91 3.00
N SER A 88 7.85 11.08 3.62
CA SER A 88 8.74 12.22 3.36
C SER A 88 9.61 12.40 4.60
N THR A 89 10.93 12.41 4.40
CA THR A 89 11.95 12.46 5.46
C THR A 89 12.58 13.86 5.57
N ARG A 90 13.29 14.14 6.67
CA ARG A 90 13.94 15.44 6.91
C ARG A 90 15.30 15.29 7.60
N THR A 91 16.37 15.73 6.93
CA THR A 91 17.69 15.86 7.56
C THR A 91 17.72 17.02 8.57
N THR A 92 18.29 16.75 9.75
CA THR A 92 18.33 17.66 10.91
C THR A 92 18.92 19.03 10.58
N ARG A 93 20.04 19.08 9.84
CA ARG A 93 20.79 20.30 9.52
C ARG A 93 20.03 21.33 8.67
N LYS A 94 19.10 20.92 7.79
CA LYS A 94 18.47 21.85 6.82
C LYS A 94 17.01 22.21 7.11
N LYS A 95 16.32 21.53 8.04
CA LYS A 95 14.87 21.68 8.35
C LYS A 95 13.88 21.50 7.19
N ILE A 96 14.34 21.43 5.94
CA ILE A 96 13.58 21.18 4.71
C ILE A 96 13.19 19.69 4.61
N TRP A 97 11.98 19.43 4.14
CA TRP A 97 11.48 18.08 3.88
C TRP A 97 11.85 17.61 2.47
N GLY A 98 12.28 16.36 2.33
CA GLY A 98 12.50 15.71 1.04
C GLY A 98 11.19 15.43 0.29
N LYS A 99 11.34 14.93 -0.94
CA LYS A 99 10.24 14.30 -1.71
C LYS A 99 9.65 13.12 -0.90
N TYR A 100 8.51 12.60 -1.32
CA TYR A 100 8.05 11.32 -0.80
C TYR A 100 8.84 10.18 -1.48
N GLU A 101 9.28 9.24 -0.66
CA GLU A 101 10.16 8.12 -1.00
C GLU A 101 9.60 6.83 -0.38
N ILE A 102 10.12 5.69 -0.82
CA ILE A 102 9.79 4.37 -0.27
C ILE A 102 10.81 4.04 0.82
N ARG A 103 10.33 3.73 2.02
CA ARG A 103 11.14 3.18 3.14
C ARG A 103 10.47 1.94 3.70
N THR A 104 11.18 1.11 4.44
CA THR A 104 10.55 0.01 5.19
C THR A 104 10.04 0.49 6.55
N ALA A 105 9.15 -0.27 7.20
CA ALA A 105 8.65 0.07 8.52
C ALA A 105 9.77 0.06 9.58
N GLU A 106 10.74 -0.86 9.45
CA GLU A 106 11.94 -0.92 10.31
C GLU A 106 12.86 0.30 10.08
N GLU A 107 13.14 0.70 8.83
CA GLU A 107 13.96 1.88 8.50
C GLU A 107 13.44 3.19 9.13
N ILE A 108 12.11 3.32 9.29
CA ILE A 108 11.50 4.51 9.90
C ILE A 108 11.20 4.35 11.39
N TYR A 109 11.43 3.17 11.98
CA TYR A 109 11.05 2.86 13.34
C TYR A 109 11.72 3.80 14.36
N GLY A 110 10.94 4.29 15.33
CA GLY A 110 11.40 5.27 16.32
C GLY A 110 11.70 6.67 15.77
N SER A 111 11.75 6.87 14.44
CA SER A 111 12.20 8.12 13.84
C SER A 111 11.16 9.23 13.96
N GLN A 112 11.60 10.37 14.51
CA GLN A 112 10.78 11.58 14.69
C GLN A 112 10.87 12.55 13.51
N LEU A 113 11.58 12.17 12.44
CA LEU A 113 11.88 13.01 11.27
C LEU A 113 11.20 12.51 9.99
N VAL A 114 10.09 11.80 10.18
CA VAL A 114 9.29 11.13 9.14
C VAL A 114 7.87 11.69 9.17
N ARG A 115 7.27 11.93 7.99
CA ARG A 115 5.86 12.31 7.84
C ARG A 115 5.17 11.54 6.71
N LEU A 116 3.88 11.28 6.89
CA LEU A 116 3.01 10.66 5.88
C LEU A 116 2.26 11.73 5.06
N LYS A 117 1.46 11.31 4.07
CA LYS A 117 0.47 12.15 3.38
C LYS A 117 -0.93 11.64 3.73
N ARG A 118 -1.92 12.54 3.85
CA ARG A 118 -3.32 12.18 4.14
C ARG A 118 -4.36 12.76 3.17
N ASN A 119 -4.03 13.83 2.45
CA ASN A 119 -4.94 14.48 1.50
C ASN A 119 -4.63 14.05 0.05
N SER A 120 -5.55 14.29 -0.87
CA SER A 120 -5.36 14.13 -2.33
C SER A 120 -6.06 15.26 -3.08
N GLN A 121 -6.06 15.19 -4.41
CA GLN A 121 -7.05 15.80 -5.30
C GLN A 121 -8.03 14.71 -5.78
N TRP A 122 -9.11 15.13 -6.42
CA TRP A 122 -10.14 14.28 -7.02
C TRP A 122 -10.66 15.02 -8.26
N VAL A 123 -10.96 14.29 -9.33
CA VAL A 123 -11.66 14.84 -10.51
C VAL A 123 -13.16 14.63 -10.31
N GLY A 124 -13.55 13.37 -10.13
CA GLY A 124 -14.95 12.95 -10.02
C GLY A 124 -15.59 12.61 -11.36
N VAL A 125 -16.87 12.28 -11.29
CA VAL A 125 -17.76 12.05 -12.43
C VAL A 125 -18.66 13.28 -12.53
N GLU A 126 -18.76 13.86 -13.73
CA GLU A 126 -19.57 15.04 -13.98
C GLU A 126 -21.05 14.83 -13.62
N THR A 127 -21.70 15.90 -13.16
CA THR A 127 -23.09 15.91 -12.72
C THR A 127 -23.76 17.23 -13.09
N ASP A 128 -25.04 17.15 -13.41
CA ASP A 128 -25.92 18.27 -13.76
C ASP A 128 -26.67 18.85 -12.54
N LEU A 129 -26.47 18.29 -11.34
CA LEU A 129 -26.87 18.93 -10.08
C LEU A 129 -25.80 19.91 -9.61
N SER A 130 -26.15 21.19 -9.43
CA SER A 130 -25.20 22.25 -9.08
C SER A 130 -24.53 22.08 -7.70
N PRO A 131 -23.42 22.79 -7.42
CA PRO A 131 -22.81 22.81 -6.09
C PRO A 131 -23.79 23.26 -4.99
N ASP A 132 -24.69 24.21 -5.28
CA ASP A 132 -25.74 24.65 -4.34
C ASP A 132 -26.74 23.52 -4.02
N VAL A 133 -27.10 22.68 -5.01
CA VAL A 133 -27.89 21.47 -4.76
C VAL A 133 -27.11 20.46 -3.90
N PHE A 134 -25.78 20.36 -4.06
CA PHE A 134 -24.95 19.54 -3.17
C PHE A 134 -24.85 20.11 -1.75
N GLU A 135 -24.73 21.43 -1.57
CA GLU A 135 -24.83 22.07 -0.25
C GLU A 135 -26.20 21.79 0.40
N TRP A 136 -27.28 21.92 -0.37
CA TRP A 136 -28.63 21.58 0.07
C TRP A 136 -28.79 20.10 0.46
N LEU A 137 -28.24 19.19 -0.34
CA LEU A 137 -28.20 17.75 -0.02
C LEU A 137 -27.43 17.49 1.27
N GLY A 138 -26.28 18.15 1.48
CA GLY A 138 -25.51 18.06 2.72
C GLY A 138 -26.31 18.56 3.93
N PHE A 139 -26.98 19.72 3.81
CA PHE A 139 -27.82 20.27 4.87
C PHE A 139 -29.04 19.38 5.17
N TRP A 140 -29.63 18.75 4.15
CA TRP A 140 -30.65 17.72 4.32
C TRP A 140 -30.10 16.42 4.96
N PHE A 141 -28.85 16.04 4.68
CA PHE A 141 -28.27 14.85 5.30
C PHE A 141 -28.05 15.01 6.81
N ALA A 142 -27.89 16.24 7.31
CA ALA A 142 -28.06 16.60 8.72
C ALA A 142 -29.55 16.72 9.11
N GLU A 143 -30.20 17.83 8.75
CA GLU A 143 -31.47 18.34 9.32
C GLU A 143 -32.74 17.83 8.60
N GLY A 144 -32.56 17.00 7.58
CA GLY A 144 -33.59 16.62 6.63
C GLY A 144 -34.22 15.23 6.85
N SER A 145 -35.47 15.15 6.41
CA SER A 145 -36.31 13.96 6.38
C SER A 145 -37.04 13.83 5.03
N VAL A 146 -37.52 12.63 4.72
CA VAL A 146 -38.26 12.28 3.50
C VAL A 146 -39.31 11.24 3.85
N GLY A 147 -40.47 11.27 3.18
CA GLY A 147 -41.52 10.28 3.39
C GLY A 147 -42.77 10.50 2.55
N GLU A 148 -43.59 9.47 2.46
CA GLU A 148 -44.91 9.50 1.80
C GLU A 148 -46.00 9.75 2.84
N TYR A 149 -46.91 10.68 2.54
CA TYR A 149 -48.00 11.11 3.42
C TYR A 149 -49.33 10.94 2.69
N GLY A 150 -49.87 9.72 2.74
CA GLY A 150 -50.87 9.28 1.76
C GLY A 150 -50.24 9.25 0.37
N ASN A 151 -50.95 9.73 -0.65
CA ASN A 151 -50.46 9.74 -2.03
C ASN A 151 -49.45 10.87 -2.34
N GLN A 152 -48.96 11.60 -1.32
CA GLN A 152 -48.01 12.71 -1.51
C GLN A 152 -46.61 12.37 -0.99
N LYS A 153 -45.65 12.29 -1.91
CA LYS A 153 -44.21 12.33 -1.66
C LYS A 153 -43.84 13.69 -1.05
N ARG A 154 -43.01 13.72 0.01
CA ARG A 154 -42.48 14.97 0.57
C ARG A 154 -41.03 14.82 1.02
N ILE A 155 -40.22 15.84 0.71
CA ILE A 155 -38.89 16.04 1.29
C ILE A 155 -38.97 17.27 2.21
N THR A 156 -38.41 17.20 3.41
CA THR A 156 -38.62 18.24 4.45
C THR A 156 -37.37 18.48 5.27
N ILE A 157 -36.95 19.74 5.37
CA ILE A 157 -35.98 20.25 6.35
C ILE A 157 -36.78 21.00 7.42
N THR A 158 -36.47 20.78 8.70
CA THR A 158 -37.01 21.62 9.79
C THR A 158 -35.88 22.50 10.31
N GLN A 159 -36.12 23.80 10.48
CA GLN A 159 -35.16 24.70 11.13
C GLN A 159 -35.76 25.58 12.22
N VAL A 160 -34.91 26.00 13.15
CA VAL A 160 -35.27 26.90 14.26
C VAL A 160 -34.35 28.12 14.29
N ASN A 161 -33.06 27.93 14.02
CA ASN A 161 -32.05 28.98 14.13
C ASN A 161 -31.67 29.53 12.76
N ASP A 162 -31.40 28.65 11.79
CA ASP A 162 -30.76 29.00 10.51
C ASP A 162 -31.78 29.21 9.38
N ILE A 163 -32.88 29.90 9.72
CA ILE A 163 -34.05 30.11 8.85
C ILE A 163 -33.67 30.83 7.55
N ASP A 164 -32.94 31.96 7.64
CA ASP A 164 -32.65 32.77 6.45
C ASP A 164 -31.53 32.16 5.58
N TYR A 165 -30.57 31.46 6.19
CA TYR A 165 -29.64 30.59 5.46
C TYR A 165 -30.39 29.48 4.71
N THR A 166 -31.41 28.89 5.34
CA THR A 166 -32.21 27.84 4.68
C THR A 166 -32.94 28.39 3.46
N ARG A 167 -33.51 29.59 3.54
CA ARG A 167 -34.16 30.28 2.40
C ARG A 167 -33.18 30.55 1.26
N ASP A 168 -32.05 31.21 1.56
CA ASP A 168 -30.96 31.45 0.60
C ASP A 168 -30.50 30.16 -0.10
N LEU A 169 -30.36 29.06 0.65
CA LEU A 169 -29.95 27.77 0.11
C LEU A 169 -31.02 27.16 -0.82
N PHE A 170 -32.31 27.27 -0.50
CA PHE A 170 -33.39 26.86 -1.41
C PHE A 170 -33.45 27.72 -2.68
N GLU A 171 -33.22 29.04 -2.56
CA GLU A 171 -33.19 29.98 -3.69
C GLU A 171 -32.00 29.69 -4.62
N ARG A 172 -30.78 29.59 -4.09
CA ARG A 172 -29.57 29.28 -4.88
C ARG A 172 -29.60 27.90 -5.52
N ALA A 173 -30.13 26.89 -4.83
CA ALA A 173 -30.27 25.55 -5.38
C ALA A 173 -31.40 25.43 -6.43
N GLY A 174 -32.25 26.45 -6.59
CA GLY A 174 -33.40 26.42 -7.51
C GLY A 174 -34.50 25.42 -7.14
N ILE A 175 -34.48 24.90 -5.91
CA ILE A 175 -35.38 23.82 -5.46
C ILE A 175 -36.71 24.44 -5.02
N ALA A 176 -37.75 24.32 -5.84
CA ALA A 176 -39.07 24.89 -5.55
C ALA A 176 -39.68 24.32 -4.25
N TRP A 177 -39.93 25.18 -3.27
CA TRP A 177 -40.35 24.80 -1.91
C TRP A 177 -41.56 25.62 -1.42
N ARG A 178 -42.09 25.22 -0.28
CA ARG A 178 -43.02 26.01 0.54
C ARG A 178 -42.64 25.91 2.02
N GLU A 179 -42.86 26.99 2.77
CA GLU A 179 -42.59 27.01 4.22
C GLU A 179 -43.86 27.13 5.07
N TRP A 180 -43.85 26.53 6.27
CA TRP A 180 -44.88 26.79 7.30
C TRP A 180 -44.35 26.65 8.73
N LYS A 181 -44.97 27.37 9.66
CA LYS A 181 -44.61 27.33 11.09
C LYS A 181 -45.00 26.00 11.74
N ARG A 182 -44.05 25.38 12.43
CA ARG A 182 -44.23 24.16 13.23
C ARG A 182 -44.58 24.54 14.67
N LYS A 183 -45.42 23.73 15.33
CA LYS A 183 -45.67 23.80 16.78
C LYS A 183 -44.77 22.78 17.50
N PRO A 184 -44.19 23.11 18.67
CA PRO A 184 -44.28 24.39 19.38
C PRO A 184 -43.42 25.50 18.76
N SER A 185 -42.36 25.16 18.02
CA SER A 185 -41.43 26.11 17.39
C SER A 185 -40.85 25.54 16.09
N GLY A 186 -40.17 26.42 15.32
CA GLY A 186 -39.50 26.11 14.06
C GLY A 186 -40.34 26.35 12.81
N ILE A 187 -39.68 26.24 11.66
CA ILE A 187 -40.26 26.31 10.32
C ILE A 187 -39.95 25.00 9.59
N ASN A 188 -40.96 24.41 8.97
CA ASN A 188 -40.80 23.32 8.01
C ASN A 188 -40.62 23.92 6.63
N PHE A 189 -39.52 23.60 5.95
CA PHE A 189 -39.30 23.86 4.54
C PHE A 189 -39.53 22.56 3.77
N VAL A 190 -40.48 22.57 2.83
CA VAL A 190 -40.98 21.35 2.19
C VAL A 190 -40.91 21.44 0.67
N VAL A 191 -40.33 20.41 0.08
CA VAL A 191 -40.35 20.14 -1.36
C VAL A 191 -41.42 19.07 -1.60
N ASP A 192 -42.51 19.47 -2.23
CA ASP A 192 -43.60 18.60 -2.69
C ASP A 192 -44.29 19.11 -3.97
N LYS A 193 -43.57 19.94 -4.74
CA LYS A 193 -43.98 20.38 -6.08
C LYS A 193 -43.34 19.47 -7.13
N GLU A 194 -44.17 18.74 -7.87
CA GLU A 194 -43.74 17.87 -8.96
C GLU A 194 -42.92 18.64 -10.01
N SER A 195 -41.74 18.10 -10.29
CA SER A 195 -40.73 18.61 -11.21
C SER A 195 -39.65 17.55 -11.40
N GLU A 196 -38.87 17.64 -12.48
CA GLU A 196 -37.77 16.70 -12.76
C GLU A 196 -36.73 16.67 -11.63
N LEU A 197 -36.33 17.85 -11.13
CA LEU A 197 -35.44 17.98 -9.97
C LEU A 197 -36.06 17.36 -8.70
N PHE A 198 -37.36 17.55 -8.45
CA PHE A 198 -38.02 16.93 -7.30
C PHE A 198 -38.03 15.40 -7.38
N GLU A 199 -38.37 14.81 -8.52
CA GLU A 199 -38.39 13.35 -8.66
C GLU A 199 -36.98 12.75 -8.55
N ARG A 200 -35.95 13.44 -9.03
CA ARG A 200 -34.56 13.02 -8.82
C ARG A 200 -34.12 13.11 -7.37
N LEU A 201 -34.41 14.22 -6.68
CA LEU A 201 -34.15 14.36 -5.24
C LEU A 201 -34.95 13.32 -4.43
N TRP A 202 -36.17 12.98 -4.85
CA TRP A 202 -36.96 11.92 -4.25
C TRP A 202 -36.29 10.54 -4.41
N LEU A 203 -35.86 10.20 -5.63
CA LEU A 203 -35.18 8.93 -5.92
C LEU A 203 -33.85 8.79 -5.16
N LEU A 204 -33.06 9.86 -5.07
CA LEU A 204 -31.84 9.93 -4.27
C LEU A 204 -32.08 9.69 -2.77
N LEU A 205 -33.14 10.30 -2.22
CA LEU A 205 -33.28 10.42 -0.77
C LEU A 205 -34.21 9.38 -0.13
N LYS A 206 -35.20 8.83 -0.84
CA LYS A 206 -36.17 7.86 -0.30
C LYS A 206 -35.50 6.64 0.36
N ASP A 207 -34.40 6.14 -0.24
CA ASP A 207 -33.65 4.97 0.22
C ASP A 207 -32.40 5.35 1.04
N ALA A 208 -32.21 6.64 1.36
CA ALA A 208 -31.10 7.13 2.16
C ALA A 208 -31.17 6.72 3.63
N GLY A 209 -32.29 6.16 4.11
CA GLY A 209 -32.42 5.58 5.45
C GLY A 209 -32.79 6.57 6.57
N LYS A 210 -32.83 6.07 7.82
CA LYS A 210 -33.14 6.84 9.04
C LYS A 210 -31.87 7.13 9.82
N ALA A 211 -31.86 8.02 10.82
CA ALA A 211 -30.66 8.54 11.50
C ALA A 211 -29.50 7.56 11.85
N ARG A 212 -29.78 6.25 12.06
CA ARG A 212 -28.76 5.20 12.31
C ARG A 212 -28.39 4.34 11.11
N THR A 213 -29.24 4.30 10.10
CA THR A 213 -29.01 3.63 8.82
C THR A 213 -28.78 4.64 7.69
N LYS A 214 -28.64 5.93 8.02
CA LYS A 214 -28.53 7.01 7.04
C LYS A 214 -27.28 6.78 6.20
N LYS A 215 -27.42 6.80 4.88
CA LYS A 215 -26.39 6.52 3.88
C LYS A 215 -26.55 7.46 2.69
N ILE A 216 -25.44 7.92 2.15
CA ILE A 216 -25.39 8.72 0.93
C ILE A 216 -25.42 7.75 -0.28
N PRO A 217 -26.24 8.00 -1.32
CA PRO A 217 -26.17 7.29 -2.60
C PRO A 217 -24.77 7.34 -3.23
N VAL A 218 -24.31 6.23 -3.82
CA VAL A 218 -22.94 6.11 -4.37
C VAL A 218 -22.67 7.14 -5.48
N GLU A 219 -23.68 7.47 -6.30
CA GLU A 219 -23.58 8.52 -7.32
C GLU A 219 -23.17 9.89 -6.75
N LEU A 220 -23.66 10.26 -5.56
CA LEU A 220 -23.26 11.52 -4.90
C LEU A 220 -21.84 11.44 -4.32
N LEU A 221 -21.34 10.26 -3.96
CA LEU A 221 -19.96 10.07 -3.51
C LEU A 221 -18.93 10.19 -4.64
N HIS A 222 -19.37 10.07 -5.90
CA HIS A 222 -18.51 10.08 -7.08
C HIS A 222 -18.44 11.46 -7.76
N ALA A 223 -19.29 12.40 -7.36
CA ALA A 223 -19.40 13.76 -7.91
C ALA A 223 -18.07 14.56 -7.88
N PRO A 224 -17.97 15.68 -8.64
CA PRO A 224 -16.75 16.46 -8.71
C PRO A 224 -16.38 17.08 -7.37
N LYS A 225 -15.08 17.31 -7.17
CA LYS A 225 -14.50 17.77 -5.89
C LYS A 225 -15.21 18.99 -5.30
N GLU A 226 -15.60 19.95 -6.11
CA GLU A 226 -16.25 21.21 -5.71
C GLU A 226 -17.68 20.96 -5.20
N HIS A 227 -18.40 20.01 -5.79
CA HIS A 227 -19.71 19.54 -5.32
C HIS A 227 -19.58 18.79 -3.98
N LEU A 228 -18.53 17.96 -3.84
CA LEU A 228 -18.21 17.30 -2.57
C LEU A 228 -17.80 18.29 -1.46
N GLN A 229 -17.13 19.40 -1.80
CA GLN A 229 -16.86 20.49 -0.86
C GLN A 229 -18.14 21.20 -0.42
N ALA A 230 -19.06 21.48 -1.34
CA ALA A 230 -20.36 22.08 -1.04
C ALA A 230 -21.22 21.18 -0.12
N PHE A 231 -21.27 19.87 -0.40
CA PHE A 231 -21.94 18.90 0.46
C PHE A 231 -21.39 18.89 1.90
N LEU A 232 -20.07 18.99 2.06
CA LEU A 232 -19.46 19.10 3.38
C LEU A 232 -19.80 20.43 4.07
N ALA A 233 -19.92 21.54 3.34
CA ALA A 233 -20.37 22.81 3.90
C ALA A 233 -21.79 22.69 4.48
N GLY A 234 -22.74 22.12 3.72
CA GLY A 234 -24.10 21.86 4.20
C GLY A 234 -24.16 20.93 5.41
N MET A 235 -23.41 19.81 5.38
CA MET A 235 -23.30 18.89 6.53
C MET A 235 -22.76 19.57 7.79
N ILE A 236 -21.74 20.43 7.64
CA ILE A 236 -21.13 21.19 8.74
C ILE A 236 -22.05 22.32 9.21
N LYS A 237 -22.93 22.84 8.35
CA LYS A 237 -23.87 23.91 8.69
C LYS A 237 -25.07 23.42 9.50
N GLY A 238 -25.47 22.16 9.34
CA GLY A 238 -26.46 21.49 10.22
C GLY A 238 -25.81 20.89 11.48
N ASP A 239 -25.20 19.71 11.34
CA ASP A 239 -24.69 18.89 12.47
C ASP A 239 -23.27 19.29 12.96
N GLY A 240 -22.70 20.38 12.46
CA GLY A 240 -21.29 20.74 12.69
C GLY A 240 -21.03 21.65 13.89
N THR A 241 -20.21 21.17 14.82
CA THR A 241 -19.60 22.00 15.87
C THR A 241 -18.30 22.61 15.35
N VAL A 242 -18.26 23.95 15.22
CA VAL A 242 -17.04 24.69 14.86
C VAL A 242 -16.36 25.25 16.11
N GLY A 243 -15.10 24.85 16.36
CA GLY A 243 -14.31 25.35 17.49
C GLY A 243 -12.80 25.24 17.24
N LYS A 244 -12.04 24.72 18.21
CA LYS A 244 -10.59 24.46 18.03
C LYS A 244 -10.31 23.50 16.85
N SER A 245 -11.26 22.60 16.59
CA SER A 245 -11.45 21.79 15.39
C SER A 245 -12.91 21.90 14.94
N THR A 246 -13.19 21.57 13.67
CA THR A 246 -14.57 21.36 13.20
C THR A 246 -14.89 19.87 13.28
N CYS A 247 -16.04 19.50 13.84
CA CYS A 247 -16.51 18.13 13.82
C CYS A 247 -18.03 18.02 13.64
N VAL A 248 -18.46 16.90 13.07
CA VAL A 248 -19.88 16.56 12.85
C VAL A 248 -20.20 15.31 13.66
N LYS A 249 -21.32 15.31 14.40
CA LYS A 249 -21.77 14.18 15.24
C LYS A 249 -22.89 13.40 14.56
N ILE A 250 -22.70 12.09 14.42
CA ILE A 250 -23.50 11.26 13.50
C ILE A 250 -23.93 9.96 14.21
N SER A 251 -25.16 9.52 13.97
CA SER A 251 -25.70 8.28 14.58
C SER A 251 -25.60 7.04 13.67
N SER A 252 -25.24 7.21 12.39
CA SER A 252 -24.96 6.15 11.42
C SER A 252 -23.44 6.01 11.22
N GLN A 253 -22.90 4.80 11.38
CA GLN A 253 -21.50 4.54 11.05
C GLN A 253 -21.25 4.71 9.54
N ILE A 254 -22.19 4.25 8.71
CA ILE A 254 -22.08 4.33 7.24
C ILE A 254 -21.94 5.78 6.80
N LEU A 255 -22.76 6.69 7.33
CA LEU A 255 -22.65 8.13 7.01
C LEU A 255 -21.34 8.74 7.53
N ALA A 256 -20.86 8.35 8.71
CA ALA A 256 -19.59 8.84 9.24
C ALA A 256 -18.38 8.40 8.41
N ASP A 257 -18.41 7.17 7.89
CA ASP A 257 -17.39 6.59 7.03
C ASP A 257 -17.43 7.18 5.62
N GLN A 258 -18.63 7.41 5.08
CA GLN A 258 -18.86 8.15 3.82
C GLN A 258 -18.43 9.61 3.92
N LEU A 259 -18.64 10.32 5.05
CA LEU A 259 -18.08 11.66 5.22
C LEU A 259 -16.54 11.67 5.23
N GLN A 260 -15.88 10.61 5.70
CA GLN A 260 -14.41 10.50 5.60
C GLN A 260 -13.94 10.26 4.16
N GLU A 261 -14.71 9.52 3.36
CA GLU A 261 -14.48 9.35 1.92
C GLU A 261 -14.67 10.68 1.16
N ILE A 262 -15.81 11.37 1.38
CA ILE A 262 -16.07 12.70 0.81
C ILE A 262 -14.97 13.67 1.24
N ALA A 263 -14.51 13.63 2.50
CA ALA A 263 -13.43 14.51 2.97
C ALA A 263 -12.10 14.33 2.21
N VAL A 264 -11.67 13.09 1.93
CA VAL A 264 -10.42 12.87 1.16
C VAL A 264 -10.58 13.25 -0.31
N LYS A 265 -11.74 12.94 -0.93
CA LYS A 265 -12.07 13.37 -2.30
C LYS A 265 -12.14 14.90 -2.43
N ALA A 266 -12.80 15.58 -1.50
CA ALA A 266 -12.84 17.05 -1.41
C ALA A 266 -11.47 17.72 -1.17
N GLY A 267 -10.41 16.95 -0.95
CA GLY A 267 -9.04 17.42 -0.70
C GLY A 267 -8.75 17.81 0.75
N PHE A 268 -9.71 17.57 1.65
CA PHE A 268 -9.55 17.69 3.09
C PHE A 268 -9.00 16.39 3.70
N VAL A 269 -9.00 16.31 5.03
CA VAL A 269 -8.67 15.11 5.80
C VAL A 269 -9.57 15.06 7.03
N ALA A 270 -10.16 13.91 7.31
CA ALA A 270 -10.97 13.67 8.50
C ALA A 270 -10.47 12.47 9.32
N ASN A 271 -10.76 12.48 10.62
CA ASN A 271 -10.64 11.32 11.52
C ASN A 271 -12.06 10.91 11.97
N VAL A 272 -12.40 9.63 11.87
CA VAL A 272 -13.65 9.09 12.44
C VAL A 272 -13.33 8.51 13.82
N ASN A 273 -14.08 8.91 14.84
CA ASN A 273 -13.99 8.33 16.18
C ASN A 273 -15.38 7.84 16.60
N LYS A 274 -15.50 6.60 17.08
CA LYS A 274 -16.67 6.18 17.85
C LYS A 274 -16.56 6.81 19.23
N GLU A 275 -17.54 7.64 19.61
CA GLU A 275 -17.60 8.16 20.98
C GLU A 275 -17.96 7.02 21.95
N LYS A 276 -17.82 7.27 23.27
CA LYS A 276 -18.25 6.28 24.27
C LYS A 276 -19.72 5.95 24.04
N ASP A 277 -20.06 4.67 24.17
CA ASP A 277 -21.46 4.28 24.14
C ASP A 277 -22.15 4.84 25.38
N TYR A 278 -23.11 5.74 25.16
CA TYR A 278 -23.90 6.38 26.22
C TYR A 278 -25.28 5.72 26.37
N THR A 279 -25.55 4.59 25.71
CA THR A 279 -26.88 3.94 25.71
C THR A 279 -27.47 3.81 27.11
N GLY A 280 -28.70 4.32 27.28
CA GLY A 280 -29.39 4.40 28.57
C GLY A 280 -29.18 5.72 29.34
N ARG A 281 -28.30 6.63 28.89
CA ARG A 281 -28.14 7.95 29.51
C ARG A 281 -29.31 8.88 29.17
N GLU A 282 -29.87 9.51 30.19
CA GLU A 282 -30.94 10.50 30.07
C GLU A 282 -30.51 11.73 29.24
N ILE A 283 -31.42 12.19 28.39
CA ILE A 283 -31.33 13.45 27.65
C ILE A 283 -32.19 14.47 28.38
N VAL A 284 -31.57 15.28 29.23
CA VAL A 284 -32.25 16.30 30.04
C VAL A 284 -32.22 17.65 29.31
N PHE A 285 -33.40 18.26 29.13
CA PHE A 285 -33.56 19.67 28.73
C PHE A 285 -34.44 20.37 29.76
N ASP A 286 -34.00 21.54 30.23
CA ASP A 286 -34.69 22.38 31.22
C ASP A 286 -35.09 21.62 32.50
N GLY A 287 -34.19 20.74 32.97
CA GLY A 287 -34.43 19.87 34.14
C GLY A 287 -35.34 18.68 33.90
N ILE A 288 -35.91 18.52 32.70
CA ILE A 288 -36.85 17.45 32.35
C ILE A 288 -36.16 16.42 31.45
N VAL A 289 -36.22 15.14 31.82
CA VAL A 289 -35.81 14.02 30.96
C VAL A 289 -36.73 13.98 29.74
N LYS A 290 -36.19 14.27 28.55
CA LYS A 290 -36.91 14.22 27.26
C LYS A 290 -36.80 12.86 26.55
N GLY A 291 -35.95 11.97 27.05
CA GLY A 291 -35.70 10.64 26.49
C GLY A 291 -34.35 10.10 26.94
N HIS A 292 -33.89 9.03 26.29
CA HIS A 292 -32.58 8.42 26.53
C HIS A 292 -31.78 8.38 25.23
N THR A 293 -30.45 8.47 25.33
CA THR A 293 -29.56 8.09 24.23
C THR A 293 -29.66 6.58 24.04
N ASN A 294 -30.00 6.12 22.84
CA ASN A 294 -30.37 4.72 22.59
C ASN A 294 -29.33 3.93 21.77
N GLY A 295 -28.07 4.39 21.67
CA GLY A 295 -27.04 3.82 20.80
C GLY A 295 -25.76 4.68 20.74
N PRO A 296 -24.67 4.17 20.15
CA PRO A 296 -23.41 4.89 20.03
C PRO A 296 -23.49 6.08 19.05
N GLN A 297 -22.61 7.06 19.24
CA GLN A 297 -22.40 8.18 18.32
C GLN A 297 -21.01 8.12 17.68
N TYR A 298 -20.88 8.67 16.48
CA TYR A 298 -19.65 8.79 15.72
C TYR A 298 -19.32 10.27 15.51
N CYS A 299 -18.05 10.63 15.67
CA CYS A 299 -17.57 12.00 15.57
C CYS A 299 -16.56 12.10 14.43
N VAL A 300 -16.98 12.72 13.32
CA VAL A 300 -16.14 12.99 12.16
C VAL A 300 -15.43 14.32 12.38
N THR A 301 -14.13 14.27 12.68
CA THR A 301 -13.33 15.47 12.97
C THR A 301 -12.51 15.88 11.76
N PHE A 302 -12.80 17.08 11.22
CA PHE A 302 -12.05 17.66 10.11
C PHE A 302 -10.73 18.23 10.63
N VAL A 303 -9.65 17.74 10.05
CA VAL A 303 -8.28 18.10 10.39
C VAL A 303 -7.95 19.44 9.70
N LYS A 304 -7.12 20.28 10.33
CA LYS A 304 -6.65 21.54 9.73
C LYS A 304 -5.49 21.25 8.75
N PRO A 305 -5.35 21.98 7.62
CA PRO A 305 -4.36 21.69 6.58
C PRO A 305 -2.92 21.53 7.06
N GLN A 306 -2.52 22.25 8.12
CA GLN A 306 -1.20 22.17 8.74
C GLN A 306 -0.89 20.77 9.32
N LYS A 307 -1.92 19.96 9.61
CA LYS A 307 -1.82 18.57 10.12
C LYS A 307 -2.05 17.49 9.03
N TYR A 308 -2.21 17.84 7.75
CA TYR A 308 -2.40 16.87 6.65
C TYR A 308 -1.15 16.03 6.33
N ARG A 309 0.01 16.43 6.85
CA ARG A 309 1.28 15.70 6.75
C ARG A 309 1.82 15.45 8.17
N PRO A 310 1.18 14.57 8.96
CA PRO A 310 1.53 14.38 10.36
C PRO A 310 2.92 13.78 10.53
N LEU A 311 3.63 14.21 11.56
CA LEU A 311 4.89 13.64 11.99
C LEU A 311 4.65 12.31 12.72
N LEU A 312 5.54 11.34 12.54
CA LEU A 312 5.60 10.12 13.35
C LEU A 312 6.36 10.40 14.68
N LEU A 313 5.88 11.42 15.40
CA LEU A 313 6.49 11.97 16.60
C LEU A 313 5.96 11.28 17.86
N CYS A 314 6.84 10.62 18.62
CA CYS A 314 6.55 10.25 20.00
C CYS A 314 6.67 11.45 20.93
N ASP A 315 5.54 11.96 21.41
CA ASP A 315 5.51 12.80 22.62
C ASP A 315 5.75 11.90 23.84
N LYS A 316 6.97 11.97 24.39
CA LYS A 316 7.42 11.17 25.55
C LYS A 316 6.60 11.42 26.82
N ASN A 317 5.83 12.50 26.88
CA ASN A 317 4.97 12.84 28.02
C ASN A 317 3.50 12.40 27.80
N SER A 318 3.17 11.81 26.64
CA SER A 318 1.79 11.46 26.28
C SER A 318 1.37 10.08 26.80
N THR A 319 0.83 10.02 28.02
CA THR A 319 0.23 8.79 28.57
C THR A 319 -1.03 8.30 27.83
N ARG A 320 -1.50 9.02 26.81
CA ARG A 320 -2.75 8.74 26.08
C ARG A 320 -2.57 8.02 24.74
N ARG A 321 -1.34 7.82 24.26
CA ARG A 321 -1.05 7.24 22.93
C ARG A 321 0.30 6.51 22.97
N ARG A 322 0.36 5.33 22.36
CA ARG A 322 1.56 4.48 22.43
C ARG A 322 2.77 5.01 21.64
N GLY A 323 2.56 5.88 20.64
CA GLY A 323 3.64 6.31 19.75
C GLY A 323 4.16 5.15 18.89
N TRP A 324 5.46 5.13 18.58
CA TRP A 324 6.14 3.98 17.98
C TRP A 324 6.17 2.80 18.94
N TYR A 325 5.86 1.61 18.42
CA TYR A 325 5.97 0.36 19.18
C TYR A 325 6.25 -0.85 18.28
N LYS A 326 6.72 -1.92 18.92
CA LYS A 326 6.78 -3.28 18.38
C LYS A 326 5.89 -4.19 19.23
N GLU A 327 5.23 -5.18 18.63
CA GLU A 327 4.47 -6.22 19.35
C GLU A 327 4.45 -7.55 18.60
N GLN A 328 4.35 -8.66 19.34
CA GLN A 328 4.22 -9.99 18.74
C GLN A 328 2.79 -10.19 18.24
N TYR A 329 2.66 -10.57 16.98
CA TYR A 329 1.41 -10.91 16.31
C TYR A 329 1.41 -12.40 15.95
N ASP A 330 0.23 -13.01 15.97
CA ASP A 330 -0.01 -14.41 15.60
C ASP A 330 -1.41 -14.50 15.00
N GLY A 331 -1.51 -14.42 13.68
CA GLY A 331 -2.78 -14.21 12.97
C GLY A 331 -2.63 -14.14 11.45
N GLU A 332 -3.64 -13.66 10.73
CA GLU A 332 -3.53 -13.38 9.29
C GLU A 332 -3.10 -11.93 9.03
N VAL A 333 -2.25 -11.73 8.02
CA VAL A 333 -1.81 -10.43 7.53
C VAL A 333 -2.09 -10.28 6.04
N PHE A 334 -2.37 -9.05 5.61
CA PHE A 334 -3.03 -8.78 4.34
C PHE A 334 -2.30 -7.77 3.44
N CYS A 335 -2.54 -7.84 2.12
CA CYS A 335 -2.08 -6.86 1.15
C CYS A 335 -2.97 -6.83 -0.10
N VAL A 336 -2.79 -5.79 -0.93
CA VAL A 336 -3.34 -5.71 -2.31
C VAL A 336 -2.21 -5.69 -3.32
N GLU A 337 -2.42 -6.30 -4.48
CA GLU A 337 -1.41 -6.45 -5.52
C GLU A 337 -1.74 -5.60 -6.75
N MET A 338 -0.96 -4.57 -7.03
CA MET A 338 -1.18 -3.56 -8.08
C MET A 338 0.14 -2.82 -8.39
N PRO A 339 0.23 -1.79 -9.25
CA PRO A 339 1.48 -1.03 -9.41
C PRO A 339 2.01 -0.44 -8.07
N PRO A 340 3.29 -0.02 -7.98
CA PRO A 340 3.89 0.52 -6.75
C PRO A 340 3.45 1.97 -6.47
N ILE A 341 2.14 2.18 -6.37
CA ILE A 341 1.49 3.46 -6.06
C ILE A 341 0.84 3.40 -4.66
N PRO A 342 0.76 4.52 -3.92
CA PRO A 342 0.16 4.51 -2.59
C PRO A 342 -1.34 4.23 -2.63
N VAL A 343 -1.83 3.39 -1.72
CA VAL A 343 -3.26 3.13 -1.45
C VAL A 343 -3.73 3.89 -0.20
N TYR A 344 -5.04 4.18 -0.12
CA TYR A 344 -5.62 4.87 1.03
C TYR A 344 -6.14 3.89 2.07
N VAL A 345 -5.43 3.78 3.18
CA VAL A 345 -5.70 2.84 4.28
C VAL A 345 -6.01 3.60 5.57
N ARG A 346 -6.84 3.04 6.45
CA ARG A 346 -7.09 3.56 7.80
C ARG A 346 -7.01 2.45 8.84
N ARG A 347 -6.63 2.81 10.06
CA ARG A 347 -6.81 1.99 11.26
C ARG A 347 -7.33 2.90 12.37
N LYS A 348 -8.23 2.41 13.22
CA LYS A 348 -8.99 3.20 14.21
C LYS A 348 -9.56 4.52 13.63
N GLY A 349 -10.08 4.50 12.40
CA GLY A 349 -10.68 5.67 11.74
C GLY A 349 -9.71 6.77 11.28
N LYS A 350 -8.39 6.54 11.25
CA LYS A 350 -7.36 7.52 10.85
C LYS A 350 -6.76 7.21 9.46
N GLY A 351 -7.39 7.66 8.38
CA GLY A 351 -6.94 7.37 7.00
C GLY A 351 -5.66 8.08 6.56
N PHE A 352 -4.77 7.41 5.83
CA PHE A 352 -3.52 7.94 5.27
C PHE A 352 -3.08 7.17 4.01
N TRP A 353 -2.15 7.75 3.23
CA TRP A 353 -1.56 7.11 2.06
C TRP A 353 -0.36 6.24 2.44
N CYS A 354 -0.39 4.96 2.08
CA CYS A 354 0.66 3.98 2.35
C CYS A 354 0.91 3.09 1.12
N LEU A 355 2.07 2.45 1.00
CA LEU A 355 2.37 1.58 -0.14
C LEU A 355 1.93 0.14 0.09
N ARG A 356 1.69 -0.58 -1.01
CA ARG A 356 1.59 -2.04 -1.02
C ARG A 356 2.96 -2.69 -0.84
N THR A 357 2.95 -3.98 -0.52
CA THR A 357 4.14 -4.83 -0.64
C THR A 357 4.34 -5.26 -2.08
N TYR A 358 5.55 -5.04 -2.60
CA TYR A 358 5.96 -5.54 -3.92
C TYR A 358 6.24 -7.06 -3.85
N ARG A 359 5.90 -7.77 -4.93
CA ARG A 359 6.01 -9.24 -5.06
C ARG A 359 6.57 -9.55 -6.46
N GLU A 360 7.87 -9.75 -6.58
CA GLU A 360 8.44 -10.42 -7.76
C GLU A 360 8.46 -11.93 -7.56
N LEU A 361 8.91 -12.39 -6.40
CA LEU A 361 9.19 -13.79 -6.05
C LEU A 361 7.98 -14.75 -6.05
N LEU A 362 6.76 -14.31 -6.37
CA LEU A 362 5.53 -15.09 -6.18
C LEU A 362 4.65 -15.27 -7.41
N ASP A 363 4.90 -14.53 -8.51
CA ASP A 363 4.23 -14.77 -9.80
C ASP A 363 5.17 -15.40 -10.85
N THR A 364 6.49 -15.30 -10.66
CA THR A 364 7.52 -16.00 -11.46
C THR A 364 8.08 -17.22 -10.72
N THR A 365 8.91 -17.03 -9.69
CA THR A 365 9.77 -18.09 -9.12
C THR A 365 8.98 -19.33 -8.65
N VAL A 366 7.89 -19.15 -7.89
CA VAL A 366 7.04 -20.26 -7.44
C VAL A 366 6.34 -20.95 -8.62
N LYS A 367 5.97 -20.21 -9.67
CA LYS A 367 5.33 -20.78 -10.85
C LYS A 367 6.33 -21.62 -11.65
N THR A 368 7.49 -21.05 -11.99
CA THR A 368 8.59 -21.77 -12.66
C THR A 368 9.02 -23.00 -11.87
N TRP A 369 9.12 -22.89 -10.53
CA TRP A 369 9.41 -24.03 -9.67
C TRP A 369 8.37 -25.14 -9.80
N LEU A 370 7.08 -24.81 -9.84
CA LEU A 370 6.00 -25.80 -9.98
C LEU A 370 5.80 -26.28 -11.43
N ASP A 371 6.26 -25.54 -12.44
CA ASP A 371 6.32 -25.99 -13.83
C ASP A 371 7.41 -27.07 -14.01
N TRP A 372 8.55 -26.93 -13.32
CA TRP A 372 9.63 -27.94 -13.25
C TRP A 372 9.30 -29.11 -12.30
N PHE A 373 8.97 -28.78 -11.05
CA PHE A 373 8.70 -29.71 -9.95
C PHE A 373 7.20 -29.75 -9.65
N ARG A 374 6.45 -30.38 -10.56
CA ARG A 374 4.97 -30.39 -10.51
C ARG A 374 4.42 -31.15 -9.32
N GLU A 375 3.40 -30.57 -8.66
CA GLU A 375 2.80 -31.17 -7.46
C GLU A 375 2.29 -32.62 -7.70
N GLU A 376 1.79 -32.87 -8.91
CA GLU A 376 1.27 -34.17 -9.37
C GLU A 376 2.31 -35.30 -9.41
N HIS A 377 3.61 -34.98 -9.50
CA HIS A 377 4.69 -35.96 -9.66
C HIS A 377 5.62 -36.05 -8.45
N VAL A 378 5.87 -34.94 -7.75
CA VAL A 378 6.88 -34.89 -6.68
C VAL A 378 6.33 -34.62 -5.29
N GLY A 379 5.07 -34.22 -5.09
CA GLY A 379 4.54 -33.96 -3.74
C GLY A 379 3.75 -32.65 -3.64
N ARG A 380 3.32 -32.25 -2.43
CA ARG A 380 2.39 -31.12 -2.30
C ARG A 380 3.09 -29.81 -1.96
N PHE A 381 2.71 -28.74 -2.64
CA PHE A 381 3.07 -27.38 -2.29
C PHE A 381 2.09 -26.78 -1.27
N ASN A 382 2.57 -26.56 -0.05
CA ASN A 382 1.80 -25.89 0.98
C ASN A 382 1.88 -24.36 0.80
N LYS A 383 0.83 -23.80 0.20
CA LYS A 383 0.66 -22.36 -0.07
C LYS A 383 0.61 -21.48 1.21
N HIS A 384 0.28 -22.07 2.37
CA HIS A 384 0.23 -21.37 3.66
C HIS A 384 1.60 -21.33 4.34
N SER A 385 2.24 -22.48 4.56
CA SER A 385 3.58 -22.54 5.17
C SER A 385 4.68 -22.08 4.21
N MET A 386 4.34 -21.90 2.93
CA MET A 386 5.26 -21.66 1.83
C MET A 386 6.38 -22.70 1.84
N THR A 387 5.98 -23.95 1.59
CA THR A 387 6.84 -25.12 1.59
C THR A 387 6.42 -26.10 0.51
N HIS A 388 7.31 -26.49 -0.40
CA HIS A 388 7.14 -27.74 -1.14
C HIS A 388 7.63 -28.90 -0.26
N ASN A 389 6.77 -29.88 0.02
CA ASN A 389 7.20 -31.15 0.61
C ASN A 389 7.27 -32.19 -0.51
N MET A 390 8.47 -32.40 -1.03
CA MET A 390 8.74 -33.27 -2.18
C MET A 390 9.21 -34.65 -1.73
N ARG A 391 8.76 -35.69 -2.43
CA ARG A 391 9.20 -37.09 -2.33
C ARG A 391 9.33 -37.68 -3.73
N TRP A 392 10.54 -38.04 -4.13
CA TRP A 392 10.80 -38.64 -5.44
C TRP A 392 12.01 -39.57 -5.36
N ASN A 393 11.86 -40.83 -5.79
CA ASN A 393 12.89 -41.87 -5.69
C ASN A 393 13.49 -42.00 -4.26
N ASP A 394 14.79 -41.74 -4.06
CA ASP A 394 15.50 -41.78 -2.76
C ASP A 394 15.54 -40.41 -2.03
N ILE A 395 14.70 -39.44 -2.43
CA ILE A 395 14.73 -38.05 -1.95
C ILE A 395 13.43 -37.71 -1.19
N ASP A 396 13.53 -37.36 0.11
CA ASP A 396 12.68 -36.35 0.77
C ASP A 396 13.32 -34.98 0.42
N CYS A 397 12.54 -33.96 0.12
CA CYS A 397 13.07 -32.60 0.02
C CYS A 397 12.02 -31.62 0.55
N GLU A 398 12.37 -30.88 1.61
CA GLU A 398 11.61 -29.71 1.99
C GLU A 398 12.18 -28.51 1.22
N VAL A 399 11.34 -27.69 0.62
CA VAL A 399 11.76 -26.45 -0.05
C VAL A 399 10.91 -25.34 0.55
N LEU A 400 11.42 -24.67 1.58
CA LEU A 400 10.71 -23.57 2.23
C LEU A 400 10.90 -22.26 1.47
N PHE A 401 10.09 -21.26 1.80
CA PHE A 401 10.24 -19.91 1.29
C PHE A 401 9.91 -18.83 2.38
N ARG A 402 10.67 -17.85 2.99
CA ARG A 402 12.07 -17.51 3.46
C ARG A 402 13.13 -16.58 2.72
N ALA A 403 12.76 -15.47 2.06
CA ALA A 403 13.61 -14.44 1.37
C ALA A 403 14.21 -13.37 2.30
N LEU A 404 15.21 -12.69 1.74
CA LEU A 404 16.31 -12.10 2.45
C LEU A 404 16.83 -10.85 1.69
N ASP A 405 15.93 -9.97 1.22
CA ASP A 405 16.31 -8.81 0.41
C ASP A 405 17.03 -7.70 1.22
N ARG A 406 17.25 -7.88 2.53
CA ARG A 406 17.78 -6.83 3.43
C ARG A 406 18.72 -7.39 4.51
N PRO A 407 19.68 -6.59 5.01
CA PRO A 407 20.60 -7.04 6.06
C PRO A 407 19.91 -7.43 7.40
N GLY A 408 18.69 -6.94 7.65
CA GLY A 408 17.91 -7.34 8.83
C GLY A 408 17.41 -8.79 8.81
N ASP A 409 17.32 -9.40 7.61
CA ASP A 409 16.79 -10.75 7.44
C ASP A 409 17.76 -11.86 7.91
N ILE A 410 19.02 -11.50 8.18
CA ILE A 410 20.02 -12.34 8.88
C ILE A 410 19.40 -12.99 10.13
N SER A 411 18.64 -12.22 10.92
CA SER A 411 17.94 -12.70 12.12
C SER A 411 16.97 -13.87 11.86
N LYS A 412 16.36 -13.94 10.67
CA LYS A 412 15.43 -15.00 10.25
C LYS A 412 16.18 -16.29 9.90
N LEU A 413 17.44 -16.19 9.46
CA LEU A 413 18.33 -17.32 9.15
C LEU A 413 18.93 -17.97 10.40
N LEU A 414 19.17 -17.21 11.48
CA LEU A 414 19.84 -17.70 12.70
C LEU A 414 19.15 -18.89 13.41
N SER A 415 17.90 -19.21 13.06
CA SER A 415 17.14 -20.36 13.56
C SER A 415 16.94 -21.49 12.53
N MET A 416 17.51 -21.38 11.33
CA MET A 416 17.32 -22.34 10.24
C MET A 416 18.48 -23.35 10.17
N GLU A 417 18.15 -24.64 10.17
CA GLU A 417 19.07 -25.72 9.81
C GLU A 417 18.82 -26.06 8.33
N LEU A 418 19.79 -25.82 7.43
CA LEU A 418 19.66 -26.05 6.00
C LEU A 418 20.64 -27.13 5.49
N THR A 419 20.33 -27.68 4.32
CA THR A 419 21.24 -28.57 3.57
C THR A 419 22.02 -27.75 2.55
N GLY A 420 21.30 -26.96 1.75
CA GLY A 420 21.82 -25.95 0.85
C GLY A 420 20.89 -24.73 0.82
N ALA A 421 21.27 -23.71 0.08
CA ALA A 421 20.42 -22.55 -0.20
C ALA A 421 20.47 -22.19 -1.69
N TRP A 422 19.47 -21.46 -2.18
CA TRP A 422 19.43 -20.95 -3.56
C TRP A 422 18.92 -19.52 -3.54
N VAL A 423 19.64 -18.60 -4.18
CA VAL A 423 19.29 -17.19 -4.31
C VAL A 423 19.24 -16.82 -5.79
N ASN A 424 18.07 -16.39 -6.23
CA ASN A 424 17.78 -15.93 -7.59
C ASN A 424 17.92 -14.40 -7.64
N GLU A 425 18.57 -13.87 -8.70
CA GLU A 425 19.00 -12.46 -8.80
C GLU A 425 19.81 -11.96 -7.59
N ALA A 426 20.86 -12.71 -7.25
CA ALA A 426 21.74 -12.47 -6.12
C ALA A 426 22.43 -11.09 -6.08
N ARG A 427 22.52 -10.34 -7.18
CA ARG A 427 22.99 -8.93 -7.17
C ARG A 427 22.07 -7.99 -6.39
N GLU A 428 20.79 -8.34 -6.28
CA GLU A 428 19.80 -7.56 -5.52
C GLU A 428 19.85 -7.91 -4.01
N VAL A 429 20.79 -8.78 -3.58
CA VAL A 429 20.90 -9.33 -2.23
C VAL A 429 22.22 -8.90 -1.56
N PRO A 430 22.18 -8.30 -0.34
CA PRO A 430 23.39 -7.87 0.37
C PRO A 430 24.33 -9.03 0.74
N LYS A 431 25.64 -8.88 0.49
CA LYS A 431 26.67 -9.89 0.78
C LYS A 431 26.55 -10.58 2.14
N GLY A 432 26.35 -9.84 3.23
CA GLY A 432 26.20 -10.42 4.58
C GLY A 432 25.00 -11.37 4.77
N VAL A 433 23.98 -11.30 3.90
CA VAL A 433 22.91 -12.31 3.82
C VAL A 433 23.43 -13.62 3.22
N ILE A 434 24.23 -13.53 2.16
CA ILE A 434 24.82 -14.69 1.49
C ILE A 434 25.81 -15.39 2.43
N ASP A 435 26.63 -14.63 3.16
CA ASP A 435 27.55 -15.17 4.15
C ASP A 435 26.79 -15.87 5.30
N THR A 436 25.71 -15.24 5.80
CA THR A 436 24.83 -15.89 6.79
C THR A 436 24.19 -17.16 6.23
N LEU A 437 23.80 -17.21 4.95
CA LEU A 437 23.31 -18.45 4.32
C LEU A 437 24.39 -19.53 4.31
N GLY A 438 25.65 -19.17 4.02
CA GLY A 438 26.81 -20.06 4.12
C GLY A 438 26.93 -20.69 5.51
N ASP A 439 26.77 -19.90 6.58
CA ASP A 439 26.78 -20.41 7.96
C ASP A 439 25.63 -21.38 8.29
N ARG A 440 24.53 -21.40 7.51
CA ARG A 440 23.32 -22.21 7.79
C ARG A 440 23.20 -23.51 6.99
N VAL A 441 23.95 -23.67 5.90
CA VAL A 441 23.96 -24.90 5.09
C VAL A 441 24.76 -26.02 5.78
N GLY A 442 24.65 -27.27 5.29
CA GLY A 442 25.26 -28.45 5.92
C GLY A 442 24.65 -28.92 7.25
N GLN A 443 23.87 -28.08 7.94
CA GLN A 443 23.27 -28.37 9.24
C GLN A 443 22.18 -29.46 9.20
N PHE A 444 21.59 -29.73 8.03
CA PHE A 444 20.53 -30.72 7.83
C PHE A 444 20.86 -31.71 6.69
N PRO A 445 20.57 -33.02 6.81
CA PRO A 445 20.24 -33.75 8.03
C PRO A 445 21.36 -33.65 9.06
N ALA A 446 21.02 -33.59 10.34
CA ALA A 446 22.03 -33.54 11.40
C ALA A 446 22.92 -34.80 11.38
N LYS A 447 24.17 -34.68 11.81
CA LYS A 447 25.18 -35.76 11.77
C LYS A 447 24.74 -37.07 12.45
N LYS A 448 23.89 -36.98 13.47
CA LYS A 448 23.27 -38.13 14.17
C LYS A 448 22.29 -38.93 13.29
N ASP A 449 21.68 -38.28 12.30
CA ASP A 449 20.64 -38.81 11.41
C ASP A 449 21.22 -39.24 10.03
N GLY A 450 22.55 -39.32 9.92
CA GLY A 450 23.29 -39.67 8.70
C GLY A 450 24.15 -38.53 8.14
N GLY A 451 23.86 -37.28 8.50
CA GLY A 451 24.58 -36.11 8.01
C GLY A 451 24.17 -35.64 6.60
N CYS A 452 24.70 -34.48 6.21
CA CYS A 452 24.56 -33.92 4.89
C CYS A 452 25.39 -34.69 3.84
N THR A 453 24.89 -34.81 2.60
CA THR A 453 25.63 -35.46 1.48
C THR A 453 26.15 -34.48 0.42
N TRP A 454 25.67 -33.23 0.45
CA TRP A 454 26.13 -32.11 -0.36
C TRP A 454 25.63 -30.83 0.32
N GLU A 455 26.51 -29.86 0.51
CA GLU A 455 26.21 -28.57 1.12
C GLU A 455 26.76 -27.42 0.26
N GLY A 456 26.08 -26.27 0.31
CA GLY A 456 26.47 -25.09 -0.46
C GLY A 456 25.32 -24.11 -0.71
N VAL A 457 25.67 -22.90 -1.14
CA VAL A 457 24.72 -21.87 -1.57
C VAL A 457 24.83 -21.74 -3.08
N LEU A 458 23.75 -22.02 -3.80
CA LEU A 458 23.63 -21.76 -5.24
C LEU A 458 23.15 -20.32 -5.44
N LEU A 459 23.72 -19.64 -6.43
CA LEU A 459 23.42 -18.24 -6.73
C LEU A 459 23.29 -18.07 -8.24
N ASP A 460 22.25 -17.34 -8.68
CA ASP A 460 22.14 -16.86 -10.06
C ASP A 460 21.87 -15.35 -10.07
N THR A 461 22.33 -14.66 -11.11
CA THR A 461 21.98 -13.25 -11.37
C THR A 461 22.42 -12.81 -12.77
N ASN A 462 21.82 -11.73 -13.28
CA ASN A 462 22.42 -10.94 -14.36
C ASN A 462 23.70 -10.24 -13.86
N PRO A 463 24.76 -10.07 -14.69
CA PRO A 463 25.97 -9.36 -14.26
C PRO A 463 25.67 -7.98 -13.66
N PRO A 464 26.26 -7.63 -12.50
CA PRO A 464 26.12 -6.32 -11.87
C PRO A 464 27.07 -5.26 -12.46
N ASP A 465 27.14 -4.12 -11.77
CA ASP A 465 28.21 -3.12 -11.82
C ASP A 465 29.54 -3.67 -11.28
N ASP A 466 30.60 -2.87 -11.43
CA ASP A 466 31.97 -3.13 -10.99
C ASP A 466 32.24 -2.73 -9.52
N ASP A 467 31.40 -1.93 -8.87
CA ASP A 467 31.45 -1.64 -7.42
C ASP A 467 30.59 -2.60 -6.57
N HIS A 468 30.21 -3.75 -7.14
CA HIS A 468 29.38 -4.76 -6.49
C HIS A 468 30.20 -5.99 -6.05
N TRP A 469 29.97 -6.47 -4.82
CA TRP A 469 30.69 -7.58 -4.18
C TRP A 469 30.90 -8.83 -5.04
N TRP A 470 29.95 -9.14 -5.93
CA TRP A 470 30.07 -10.26 -6.86
C TRP A 470 31.16 -10.05 -7.90
N TYR A 471 31.32 -8.84 -8.44
CA TYR A 471 32.36 -8.52 -9.43
C TYR A 471 33.74 -8.58 -8.78
N GLU A 472 33.91 -7.94 -7.62
CA GLU A 472 35.12 -7.98 -6.80
C GLU A 472 35.55 -9.44 -6.57
N MET A 473 34.63 -10.29 -6.10
CA MET A 473 34.93 -11.71 -5.84
C MET A 473 35.14 -12.58 -7.09
N ALA A 474 34.47 -12.29 -8.20
CA ALA A 474 34.48 -13.13 -9.40
C ALA A 474 35.62 -12.82 -10.37
N GLU A 475 35.93 -11.54 -10.56
CA GLU A 475 36.89 -11.07 -11.57
C GLU A 475 38.16 -10.50 -10.92
N GLU A 476 38.07 -9.84 -9.75
CA GLU A 476 39.26 -9.33 -9.00
C GLU A 476 39.81 -10.35 -7.99
N GLN A 477 39.01 -11.35 -7.61
CA GLN A 477 39.34 -12.45 -6.69
C GLN A 477 39.65 -12.01 -5.25
N GLU A 478 39.12 -10.85 -4.83
CA GLU A 478 39.24 -10.29 -3.48
C GLU A 478 37.89 -9.71 -3.03
N TYR A 479 37.68 -9.54 -1.72
CA TYR A 479 36.59 -8.73 -1.16
C TYR A 479 37.03 -8.14 0.18
N ASP A 480 36.93 -6.82 0.36
CA ASP A 480 37.31 -6.08 1.60
C ASP A 480 38.72 -6.46 2.13
N GLY A 481 39.70 -6.61 1.23
CA GLY A 481 41.08 -7.02 1.59
C GLY A 481 41.29 -8.52 1.81
N ILE A 482 40.27 -9.36 1.54
CA ILE A 482 40.30 -10.81 1.78
C ILE A 482 40.26 -11.56 0.43
N PRO A 483 41.31 -12.32 0.07
CA PRO A 483 41.32 -13.14 -1.14
C PRO A 483 40.24 -14.23 -1.14
N VAL A 484 39.65 -14.50 -2.30
CA VAL A 484 38.62 -15.52 -2.49
C VAL A 484 39.24 -16.91 -2.59
N ASP A 485 38.78 -17.85 -1.75
CA ASP A 485 39.21 -19.26 -1.80
C ASP A 485 38.42 -20.04 -2.88
N PRO A 486 39.08 -20.56 -3.95
CA PRO A 486 38.41 -21.30 -5.03
C PRO A 486 37.84 -22.67 -4.62
N SER A 487 38.15 -23.15 -3.41
CA SER A 487 37.53 -24.34 -2.82
C SER A 487 36.20 -24.04 -2.11
N ALA A 488 35.94 -22.77 -1.77
CA ALA A 488 34.70 -22.30 -1.17
C ALA A 488 33.79 -21.57 -2.17
N TRP A 489 34.36 -20.80 -3.10
CA TRP A 489 33.63 -20.01 -4.09
C TRP A 489 33.98 -20.41 -5.52
N GLN A 490 32.97 -20.58 -6.37
CA GLN A 490 33.14 -20.92 -7.78
C GLN A 490 32.17 -20.09 -8.62
N PHE A 491 32.71 -19.30 -9.54
CA PHE A 491 31.95 -18.42 -10.42
C PHE A 491 31.87 -19.01 -11.82
N PHE A 492 30.67 -19.00 -12.39
CA PHE A 492 30.37 -19.55 -13.71
C PHE A 492 29.70 -18.47 -14.55
N ARG A 493 30.13 -18.31 -15.81
CA ARG A 493 29.67 -17.23 -16.68
C ARG A 493 29.02 -17.79 -17.95
N GLN A 494 27.71 -17.60 -18.07
CA GLN A 494 26.96 -17.97 -19.27
C GLN A 494 27.27 -16.99 -20.41
N ALA A 495 27.38 -17.52 -21.63
CA ALA A 495 27.53 -16.70 -22.84
C ALA A 495 26.23 -15.93 -23.14
N GLY A 496 26.30 -14.60 -23.20
CA GLY A 496 25.15 -13.74 -23.50
C GLY A 496 24.55 -14.01 -24.88
N GLY A 497 23.23 -13.86 -25.02
CA GLY A 497 22.48 -14.21 -26.25
C GLY A 497 22.88 -13.46 -27.52
N ILE A 498 23.61 -12.35 -27.38
CA ILE A 498 24.25 -11.59 -28.46
C ILE A 498 25.64 -11.13 -28.00
N MET A 499 26.49 -10.73 -28.95
CA MET A 499 27.82 -10.17 -28.69
C MET A 499 28.00 -8.85 -29.45
N GLU A 500 28.86 -7.95 -28.95
CA GLU A 500 29.25 -6.72 -29.67
C GLU A 500 30.56 -6.94 -30.43
N VAL A 501 30.52 -6.79 -31.76
CA VAL A 501 31.69 -6.86 -32.65
C VAL A 501 31.70 -5.61 -33.52
N ASP A 502 32.83 -4.91 -33.61
CA ASP A 502 32.99 -3.64 -34.33
C ASP A 502 31.89 -2.60 -34.04
N GLY A 503 31.45 -2.55 -32.78
CA GLY A 503 30.39 -1.64 -32.32
C GLY A 503 28.97 -2.03 -32.75
N LYS A 504 28.76 -3.21 -33.33
CA LYS A 504 27.47 -3.78 -33.77
C LYS A 504 27.11 -4.99 -32.91
N PHE A 505 25.83 -5.14 -32.57
CA PHE A 505 25.35 -6.32 -31.85
C PHE A 505 24.89 -7.42 -32.83
N ILE A 506 25.44 -8.62 -32.68
CA ILE A 506 25.17 -9.80 -33.52
C ILE A 506 24.84 -11.01 -32.65
N PRO A 507 24.15 -12.06 -33.15
CA PRO A 507 23.97 -13.31 -32.41
C PRO A 507 25.31 -13.87 -31.94
N ASN A 508 25.36 -14.32 -30.69
CA ASN A 508 26.52 -15.02 -30.14
C ASN A 508 26.41 -16.52 -30.52
N PRO A 509 27.41 -17.13 -31.17
CA PRO A 509 27.39 -18.55 -31.49
C PRO A 509 27.38 -19.46 -30.25
N ASP A 510 27.95 -19.00 -29.13
CA ASP A 510 28.14 -19.81 -27.92
C ASP A 510 26.94 -19.75 -26.94
N ALA A 511 25.85 -19.06 -27.32
CA ALA A 511 24.71 -18.81 -26.45
C ALA A 511 23.78 -20.04 -26.33
N GLU A 512 24.01 -20.86 -25.31
CA GLU A 512 23.31 -22.12 -25.03
C GLU A 512 21.77 -22.03 -24.97
N ASN A 513 21.20 -20.95 -24.40
CA ASN A 513 19.76 -20.85 -24.14
C ASN A 513 18.93 -20.42 -25.38
N ILE A 514 19.57 -20.16 -26.53
CA ILE A 514 18.90 -19.66 -27.74
C ILE A 514 17.80 -20.61 -28.25
N GLY A 515 17.97 -21.93 -28.08
CA GLY A 515 17.00 -22.93 -28.52
C GLY A 515 15.64 -22.86 -27.80
N ASN A 516 15.60 -22.30 -26.58
CA ASN A 516 14.39 -22.18 -25.78
C ASN A 516 13.61 -20.87 -26.04
N LEU A 517 14.14 -19.97 -26.88
CA LEU A 517 13.55 -18.67 -27.14
C LEU A 517 12.65 -18.68 -28.37
N ASN A 518 11.46 -18.09 -28.24
CA ASN A 518 10.58 -17.81 -29.38
C ASN A 518 11.33 -16.94 -30.41
N GLN A 519 11.57 -17.52 -31.60
CA GLN A 519 12.34 -16.95 -32.73
C GLN A 519 13.88 -16.98 -32.55
N GLY A 520 14.41 -17.79 -31.63
CA GLY A 520 15.84 -18.00 -31.42
C GLY A 520 16.59 -16.68 -31.17
N ALA A 521 17.76 -16.50 -31.81
CA ALA A 521 18.53 -15.26 -31.72
C ALA A 521 17.75 -14.01 -32.20
N GLY A 522 16.73 -14.19 -33.05
CA GLY A 522 15.80 -13.13 -33.44
C GLY A 522 15.05 -12.51 -32.26
N TYR A 523 14.93 -13.22 -31.13
CA TYR A 523 14.37 -12.70 -29.87
C TYR A 523 15.09 -11.44 -29.38
N TYR A 524 16.42 -11.45 -29.35
CA TYR A 524 17.22 -10.32 -28.89
C TYR A 524 17.34 -9.25 -29.99
N LEU A 525 17.62 -9.65 -31.24
CA LEU A 525 17.83 -8.71 -32.34
C LEU A 525 16.63 -7.77 -32.55
N LYS A 526 15.40 -8.28 -32.47
CA LYS A 526 14.17 -7.47 -32.60
C LYS A 526 13.94 -6.49 -31.43
N ARG A 527 14.67 -6.63 -30.32
CA ARG A 527 14.57 -5.81 -29.11
C ARG A 527 15.71 -4.79 -28.96
N LEU A 528 16.68 -4.77 -29.87
CA LEU A 528 17.78 -3.80 -29.89
C LEU A 528 17.33 -2.34 -30.13
N PRO A 529 16.37 -2.02 -31.02
CA PRO A 529 16.02 -0.63 -31.32
C PRO A 529 15.51 0.13 -30.09
N GLY A 530 16.03 1.35 -29.89
CA GLY A 530 15.61 2.25 -28.80
C GLY A 530 16.27 2.00 -27.43
N LYS A 531 17.17 1.01 -27.28
CA LYS A 531 17.88 0.76 -26.01
C LYS A 531 19.27 1.42 -25.97
N LYS A 532 19.69 1.87 -24.78
CA LYS A 532 21.07 2.33 -24.51
C LYS A 532 22.05 1.17 -24.74
N LYS A 533 23.27 1.45 -25.26
CA LYS A 533 24.32 0.43 -25.42
C LYS A 533 24.67 -0.29 -24.13
N SER A 534 24.77 0.41 -22.99
CA SER A 534 25.06 -0.21 -21.68
C SER A 534 24.00 -1.24 -21.28
N TYR A 535 22.71 -0.90 -21.40
CA TYR A 535 21.61 -1.86 -21.16
C TYR A 535 21.74 -3.12 -22.03
N ILE A 536 22.13 -2.98 -23.30
CA ILE A 536 22.29 -4.10 -24.22
C ILE A 536 23.48 -4.98 -23.81
N ARG A 537 24.60 -4.37 -23.38
CA ARG A 537 25.79 -5.10 -22.89
C ARG A 537 25.48 -5.94 -21.66
N VAL A 538 24.79 -5.35 -20.68
CA VAL A 538 24.42 -6.05 -19.44
C VAL A 538 23.41 -7.17 -19.73
N TYR A 539 22.20 -6.81 -20.13
CA TYR A 539 21.09 -7.76 -20.17
C TYR A 539 21.11 -8.72 -21.36
N TYR A 540 21.79 -8.38 -22.47
CA TYR A 540 21.82 -9.23 -23.67
C TYR A 540 23.22 -9.79 -24.00
N CYS A 541 24.32 -9.13 -23.61
CA CYS A 541 25.68 -9.63 -23.85
C CYS A 541 26.33 -10.30 -22.63
N ALA A 542 25.69 -10.32 -21.45
CA ALA A 542 26.25 -10.85 -20.20
C ALA A 542 27.62 -10.22 -19.84
N GLN A 543 27.68 -8.89 -19.92
CA GLN A 543 28.82 -8.07 -19.53
C GLN A 543 28.47 -7.26 -18.27
N TYR A 544 29.43 -7.06 -17.36
CA TYR A 544 29.24 -6.13 -16.24
C TYR A 544 29.07 -4.69 -16.74
N GLY A 545 28.49 -3.84 -15.88
CA GLY A 545 28.56 -2.40 -16.04
C GLY A 545 27.26 -1.65 -15.76
N TYR A 546 27.38 -0.33 -15.65
CA TYR A 546 26.37 0.53 -15.05
C TYR A 546 25.13 0.79 -15.95
N VAL A 547 23.93 0.43 -15.47
CA VAL A 547 22.65 0.69 -16.16
C VAL A 547 21.92 1.88 -15.56
N GLN A 548 22.38 3.08 -15.93
CA GLN A 548 21.84 4.35 -15.42
C GLN A 548 20.37 4.59 -15.81
N GLU A 549 19.43 4.35 -14.88
CA GLU A 549 18.04 4.82 -14.95
C GLU A 549 17.87 6.16 -14.22
N GLY A 550 17.63 7.23 -14.99
CA GLY A 550 17.36 8.57 -14.45
C GLY A 550 17.90 9.70 -15.33
N LYS A 551 17.76 10.95 -14.85
CA LYS A 551 18.56 12.07 -15.35
C LYS A 551 19.93 12.05 -14.65
N PRO A 552 21.06 12.15 -15.38
CA PRO A 552 22.38 12.25 -14.76
C PRO A 552 22.55 13.57 -13.99
N VAL A 553 23.54 13.62 -13.09
CA VAL A 553 23.84 14.79 -12.24
C VAL A 553 24.27 16.01 -13.06
N HIS A 554 24.85 15.79 -14.25
CA HIS A 554 25.06 16.79 -15.29
C HIS A 554 24.44 16.25 -16.59
N GLU A 555 23.57 17.03 -17.25
CA GLU A 555 22.80 16.55 -18.42
C GLU A 555 23.66 16.23 -19.65
N GLU A 556 24.91 16.72 -19.67
CA GLU A 556 25.90 16.52 -20.73
C GLU A 556 26.96 15.46 -20.41
N TYR A 557 26.96 14.89 -19.19
CA TYR A 557 28.01 13.95 -18.78
C TYR A 557 27.85 12.59 -19.47
N VAL A 558 28.81 12.30 -20.35
CA VAL A 558 28.94 11.05 -21.08
C VAL A 558 30.28 10.42 -20.75
N GLU A 559 30.27 9.33 -19.99
CA GLU A 559 31.45 8.63 -19.47
C GLU A 559 32.57 8.42 -20.51
N HIS A 560 32.29 7.80 -21.65
CA HIS A 560 33.29 7.54 -22.70
C HIS A 560 33.82 8.79 -23.44
N VAL A 561 33.37 9.99 -23.05
CA VAL A 561 33.84 11.30 -23.53
C VAL A 561 34.55 12.09 -22.41
N HIS A 562 34.18 11.86 -21.15
CA HIS A 562 34.62 12.66 -19.99
C HIS A 562 35.54 11.92 -19.02
N CYS A 563 35.53 10.59 -19.01
CA CYS A 563 36.57 9.77 -18.38
C CYS A 563 37.72 9.56 -19.36
N ALA A 564 38.96 9.71 -18.90
CA ALA A 564 40.11 9.21 -19.64
C ALA A 564 40.13 7.68 -19.63
N LYS A 565 40.60 7.07 -20.73
CA LYS A 565 40.72 5.61 -20.86
C LYS A 565 41.90 5.02 -20.10
N GLU A 566 42.80 5.88 -19.63
CA GLU A 566 44.05 5.53 -18.95
C GLU A 566 44.25 6.49 -17.77
N VAL A 567 44.99 6.05 -16.74
CA VAL A 567 45.24 6.84 -15.54
C VAL A 567 46.10 8.06 -15.88
N ILE A 568 45.52 9.27 -15.75
CA ILE A 568 46.24 10.51 -15.98
C ILE A 568 47.15 10.81 -14.78
N TRP A 569 48.45 10.63 -14.96
CA TRP A 569 49.44 11.04 -13.96
C TRP A 569 49.61 12.57 -13.97
N PRO A 570 49.72 13.23 -12.79
CA PRO A 570 49.95 14.67 -12.74
C PRO A 570 51.33 15.00 -13.31
N VAL A 571 51.36 15.96 -14.25
CA VAL A 571 52.62 16.45 -14.83
C VAL A 571 53.42 17.14 -13.72
N GLN A 572 54.69 16.77 -13.57
CA GLN A 572 55.60 17.40 -12.61
C GLN A 572 55.87 18.85 -13.03
N GLY A 573 55.53 19.79 -12.15
CA GLY A 573 55.70 21.25 -12.35
C GLY A 573 56.95 21.83 -11.71
#